data_AF-A0A951CLM7-F1
#
_entry.id   AF-A0A951CLM7-F1
#
_cell.length_a   1.000
_cell.length_b   1.000
_cell.length_c   1.000
_cell.angle_alpha   90.00
_cell.angle_beta   90.00
_cell.angle_gamma   90.00
#
_symmetry.space_group_name_H-M   'P 1'
#
loop_
_entity.id
_entity.type
_entity.pdbx_description
1 polymer ?
#
loop_
_entity_poly.entity_id
_entity_poly.type
_entity_poly.pdbx_seq_one_letter_code
_entity_poly.pdbx_strand_id
1 'polypeptide(L)' 'GLAASKALTTAAILAAFDRDAERLTTDSARLFVSDEAREGMLAFLQKRPPRWASPGDGKAV' A
#
# COMPACT_ATOMS: atom_id res chain seq x y z
N GLY A 1 -22.49 -7.84 26.18
CA GLY A 1 -22.42 -6.47 25.64
C GLY A 1 -21.27 -6.34 24.65
N LEU A 2 -20.04 -6.25 25.13
CA LEU A 2 -18.86 -5.89 24.33
C LEU A 2 -18.63 -6.73 23.06
N ALA A 3 -18.74 -8.06 23.13
CA ALA A 3 -18.54 -8.92 21.97
C ALA A 3 -19.58 -8.65 20.85
N ALA A 4 -20.85 -8.41 21.22
CA ALA A 4 -21.89 -8.05 20.27
C ALA A 4 -21.65 -6.66 19.67
N SER A 5 -21.24 -5.69 20.50
CA SER A 5 -20.86 -4.35 20.01
C SER A 5 -19.70 -4.41 19.02
N LYS A 6 -18.68 -5.24 19.26
CA LYS A 6 -17.58 -5.49 18.30
C LYS A 6 -18.12 -6.07 16.99
N ALA A 7 -18.93 -7.12 17.06
CA ALA A 7 -19.47 -7.76 15.86
C ALA A 7 -20.23 -6.75 14.97
N LEU A 8 -21.05 -5.89 15.58
CA LEU A 8 -21.79 -4.86 14.87
C LEU A 8 -20.88 -3.82 14.21
N THR A 9 -19.85 -3.34 14.91
CA THR A 9 -18.97 -2.30 14.36
C THR A 9 -17.95 -2.84 13.35
N THR A 10 -17.62 -4.14 13.39
CA THR A 10 -16.65 -4.75 12.47
C THR A 10 -17.28 -5.46 11.28
N ALA A 11 -18.60 -5.67 11.25
CA ALA A 11 -19.28 -6.45 10.20
C ALA A 11 -18.96 -5.95 8.78
N ALA A 12 -18.99 -4.63 8.55
CA ALA A 12 -18.67 -4.05 7.25
C ALA A 12 -17.19 -4.22 6.87
N ILE A 13 -16.29 -4.17 7.85
CA ILE A 13 -14.85 -4.41 7.63
C ILE A 13 -14.65 -5.87 7.21
N LEU A 14 -15.21 -6.83 7.96
CA LEU A 14 -15.09 -8.25 7.64
C LEU A 14 -15.63 -8.56 6.23
N ALA A 15 -16.78 -8.02 5.86
CA ALA A 15 -17.34 -8.18 4.52
C ALA A 15 -16.44 -7.59 3.41
N ALA A 16 -15.69 -6.52 3.70
CA ALA A 16 -14.70 -5.98 2.76
C ALA A 16 -13.48 -6.89 2.64
N PHE A 17 -13.00 -7.46 3.75
CA PHE A 17 -11.91 -8.44 3.71
C PHE A 17 -12.31 -9.68 2.91
N ASP A 18 -13.50 -10.25 3.16
CA ASP A 18 -14.00 -11.42 2.44
C ASP A 18 -14.08 -11.18 0.93
N ARG A 19 -14.47 -9.96 0.52
CA ARG A 19 -14.57 -9.60 -0.90
C ARG A 19 -13.22 -9.30 -1.56
N ASP A 20 -12.33 -8.58 -0.88
CA ASP A 20 -11.21 -7.90 -1.52
C ASP A 20 -9.83 -8.45 -1.18
N ALA A 21 -9.67 -9.24 -0.12
CA ALA A 21 -8.36 -9.60 0.41
C ALA A 21 -7.46 -10.28 -0.64
N GLU A 22 -7.93 -11.35 -1.29
CA GLU A 22 -7.13 -12.10 -2.26
C GLU A 22 -6.75 -11.26 -3.49
N ARG A 23 -7.72 -10.49 -4.01
CA ARG A 23 -7.51 -9.59 -5.14
C ARG A 23 -6.45 -8.55 -4.81
N LEU A 24 -6.60 -7.87 -3.68
CA LEU A 24 -5.66 -6.83 -3.26
C LEU A 24 -4.28 -7.40 -2.92
N THR A 25 -4.18 -8.61 -2.36
CA THR A 25 -2.90 -9.29 -2.18
C THR A 25 -2.21 -9.56 -3.51
N THR A 26 -2.94 -10.08 -4.49
CA THR A 26 -2.41 -10.35 -5.84
C THR A 26 -1.95 -9.06 -6.53
N ASP A 27 -2.79 -8.03 -6.49
CA ASP A 27 -2.48 -6.72 -7.08
C ASP A 27 -1.26 -6.09 -6.39
N SER A 28 -1.19 -6.16 -5.06
CA SER A 28 -0.04 -5.67 -4.29
C SER A 28 1.25 -6.38 -4.69
N ALA A 29 1.24 -7.71 -4.82
CA ALA A 29 2.42 -8.46 -5.24
C ALA A 29 2.88 -8.05 -6.65
N ARG A 30 1.94 -7.87 -7.59
CA ARG A 30 2.23 -7.41 -8.96
C ARG A 30 2.85 -6.01 -8.97
N LEU A 31 2.31 -5.08 -8.20
CA LEU A 31 2.83 -3.72 -8.09
C LEU A 31 4.24 -3.73 -7.48
N PHE A 32 4.47 -4.58 -6.48
CA PHE A 32 5.76 -4.65 -5.78
C PHE A 32 6.91 -5.15 -6.66
N VAL A 33 6.63 -6.03 -7.63
CA VAL A 33 7.64 -6.54 -8.58
C VAL A 33 7.80 -5.67 -9.83
N SER A 34 7.04 -4.58 -9.95
CA SER A 34 7.09 -3.68 -11.10
C SER A 34 8.40 -2.91 -11.19
N ASP A 35 8.74 -2.46 -12.40
CA ASP A 35 9.93 -1.62 -12.61
C ASP A 35 9.81 -0.26 -11.92
N GLU A 36 8.59 0.27 -11.76
CA GLU A 36 8.36 1.50 -11.02
C GLU A 36 8.64 1.34 -9.53
N ALA A 37 8.17 0.24 -8.91
CA ALA A 37 8.51 -0.09 -7.53
C ALA A 37 10.02 -0.28 -7.34
N ARG A 38 10.68 -0.98 -8.28
CA ARG A 38 12.14 -1.14 -8.28
C ARG A 38 12.86 0.20 -8.34
N GLU A 39 12.44 1.09 -9.23
CA GLU A 39 13.02 2.44 -9.36
C GLU A 39 12.83 3.26 -8.08
N GLY A 40 11.65 3.20 -7.46
CA GLY A 40 11.37 3.90 -6.20
C GLY A 40 12.26 3.42 -5.07
N MET A 41 12.41 2.10 -4.93
CA MET A 41 13.30 1.47 -3.95
C MET A 41 14.76 1.86 -4.18
N LEU A 42 15.24 1.80 -5.43
CA LEU A 42 16.61 2.18 -5.77
C LEU A 42 16.87 3.66 -5.53
N ALA A 43 15.94 4.55 -5.92
CA ALA A 43 16.06 5.98 -5.70
C ALA A 43 16.15 6.33 -4.21
N PHE A 44 15.30 5.69 -3.37
CA PHE A 44 15.35 5.83 -1.92
C PHE A 44 16.70 5.39 -1.35
N LEU A 45 17.19 4.21 -1.71
CA LEU A 45 18.49 3.68 -1.24
C LEU A 45 19.66 4.55 -1.69
N GLN A 46 19.59 5.12 -2.89
CA GLN A 46 20.60 6.00 -3.47
C GLN A 46 20.47 7.46 -3.00
N LYS A 47 19.47 7.79 -2.16
CA LYS A 47 19.16 9.16 -1.70
C LYS A 47 19.03 10.16 -2.86
N ARG A 48 18.46 9.72 -3.98
CA ARG A 48 18.15 10.57 -5.14
C ARG A 48 16.64 10.63 -5.34
N PRO A 49 16.12 11.68 -6.00
CA PRO A 49 14.74 11.66 -6.46
C PRO A 49 14.52 10.49 -7.45
N PRO A 50 13.36 9.79 -7.38
CA PRO A 50 12.98 8.83 -8.41
C PRO A 50 12.71 9.55 -9.73
N ARG A 51 12.79 8.82 -10.86
CA ARG A 51 12.68 9.41 -12.21
C ARG A 51 11.42 10.23 -12.49
N TRP A 52 10.34 9.98 -11.75
CA TRP A 52 9.05 10.68 -11.91
C TRP A 52 8.90 11.91 -11.01
N ALA A 53 9.81 12.12 -10.06
CA ALA A 53 9.78 13.28 -9.19
C ALA A 53 10.18 14.55 -9.95
N SER A 54 9.48 15.65 -9.70
CA SER A 54 9.80 16.95 -10.29
C SER A 54 10.94 17.63 -9.51
N PRO A 55 11.65 18.59 -10.14
CA PRO A 55 12.68 19.37 -9.45
C PRO A 55 12.07 20.19 -8.30
N GLY A 56 12.06 19.64 -7.09
CA GLY A 56 11.45 20.26 -5.90
C GLY A 56 10.99 19.28 -4.81
N ASP A 57 10.76 18.01 -5.15
CA ASP A 57 10.15 17.01 -4.25
C ASP A 57 11.13 16.43 -3.20
N GLY A 58 12.39 16.89 -3.20
CA GLY A 58 13.52 16.26 -2.52
C GLY A 58 13.80 16.70 -1.08
N LYS A 59 12.81 17.14 -0.28
CA LYS A 59 13.01 17.20 1.18
C LYS A 59 12.76 15.82 1.78
N ALA A 60 13.81 15.01 1.82
CA ALA A 60 13.84 13.81 2.65
C ALA A 60 13.63 14.20 4.13
N VAL A 61 12.59 13.64 4.75
CA VAL A 61 12.42 13.58 6.21
C VAL A 61 13.55 12.75 6.83
#